data_AF-A0A829R7C7-F1
#
_entry.id   AF-A0A829R7C7-F1
#
_cell.length_a   1.000
_cell.length_b   1.000
_cell.length_c   1.000
_cell.angle_alpha   90.00
_cell.angle_beta   90.00
_cell.angle_gamma   90.00
#
_symmetry.space_group_name_H-M   'P 1'
#
loop_
_entity.id
_entity.type
_entity.pdbx_description
1 polymer ?
#
loop_
_entity_poly.entity_id
_entity_poly.type
_entity_poly.pdbx_seq_one_letter_code
_entity_poly.pdbx_strand_id
1 'polypeptide(L)'
;MRHHHEFVSGLSFHVVSMLRLAKAIAGLYPNVNQDLLYAGIILHDIGKVKELSGPVSTTYTLEGNLIGHISIVVEEVGKVAEELGIDSEEVVILKHILLAHHGKGEWGSPKPPLVREAEILHQIDNFDATMVMMDKALRHTKPGEFTERVFGLDNRAFYKPTFE
;
A
#
# COMPACT_ATOMS: atom_id res chain seq x y z
N MET A 1 -2.02 8.25 -7.39
CA MET A 1 -2.40 8.39 -5.97
C MET A 1 -1.73 9.65 -5.42
N ARG A 2 -2.48 10.61 -4.86
CA ARG A 2 -1.88 11.54 -3.89
C ARG A 2 -1.57 10.71 -2.66
N HIS A 3 -0.36 10.83 -2.10
CA HIS A 3 0.06 9.90 -1.07
C HIS A 3 -0.75 10.19 0.20
N HIS A 4 -1.51 9.22 0.67
CA HIS A 4 -2.42 9.39 1.82
C HIS A 4 -1.64 9.54 3.14
N HIS A 5 -0.30 9.38 3.10
CA HIS A 5 0.66 9.63 4.17
C HIS A 5 1.77 10.63 3.76
N GLU A 6 1.43 11.79 3.18
CA GLU A 6 2.38 12.89 2.85
C GLU A 6 2.92 13.62 4.11
N PHE A 7 3.64 12.90 4.97
CA PHE A 7 4.41 13.46 6.08
C PHE A 7 5.67 12.62 6.35
N VAL A 8 6.66 13.21 7.01
CA VAL A 8 7.90 12.51 7.37
C VAL A 8 7.56 11.26 8.20
N SER A 9 8.07 10.10 7.78
CA SER A 9 7.75 8.76 8.34
C SER A 9 6.36 8.20 8.02
N GLY A 10 5.63 8.81 7.08
CA GLY A 10 4.31 8.35 6.66
C GLY A 10 4.30 6.91 6.15
N LEU A 11 5.33 6.50 5.40
CA LEU A 11 5.46 5.13 4.91
C LEU A 11 5.62 4.10 6.04
N SER A 12 6.44 4.38 7.04
CA SER A 12 6.62 3.48 8.18
C SER A 12 5.34 3.37 9.02
N PHE A 13 4.62 4.48 9.20
CA PHE A 13 3.33 4.48 9.90
C PHE A 13 2.30 3.63 9.14
N HIS A 14 2.21 3.80 7.82
CA HIS A 14 1.36 3.01 6.93
C HIS A 14 1.62 1.51 7.07
N VAL A 15 2.88 1.08 6.91
CA VAL A 15 3.27 -0.34 7.04
C VAL A 15 2.90 -0.90 8.41
N VAL A 16 3.12 -0.15 9.50
CA VAL A 16 2.74 -0.59 10.85
C VAL A 16 1.23 -0.74 11.01
N SER A 17 0.44 0.18 10.45
CA SER A 17 -1.02 0.12 10.46
C SER A 17 -1.52 -1.11 9.70
N MET A 18 -1.00 -1.34 8.49
CA MET A 18 -1.32 -2.50 7.66
C MET A 18 -0.96 -3.82 8.35
N LEU A 19 0.20 -3.91 9.01
CA LEU A 19 0.60 -5.11 9.77
C LEU A 19 -0.35 -5.40 10.94
N ARG A 20 -0.88 -4.36 11.59
CA ARG A 20 -1.90 -4.55 12.66
C ARG A 20 -3.22 -5.07 12.08
N LEU A 21 -3.66 -4.54 10.95
CA LEU A 21 -4.83 -5.04 10.22
C LEU A 21 -4.63 -6.50 9.79
N ALA A 22 -3.48 -6.80 9.19
CA ALA A 22 -3.11 -8.14 8.75
C ALA A 22 -3.11 -9.15 9.90
N LYS A 23 -2.58 -8.77 11.06
CA LYS A 23 -2.59 -9.61 12.26
C LYS A 23 -4.02 -9.93 12.72
N ALA A 24 -4.93 -8.94 12.69
CA ALA A 24 -6.33 -9.16 13.04
C ALA A 24 -7.03 -10.07 12.02
N ILE A 25 -6.81 -9.83 10.72
CA ILE A 25 -7.37 -10.63 9.62
C ILE A 25 -6.86 -12.08 9.70
N ALA A 26 -5.56 -12.29 9.90
CA ALA A 26 -4.98 -13.62 10.01
C ALA A 26 -5.50 -14.40 11.23
N GLY A 27 -5.94 -13.70 12.29
CA GLY A 27 -6.64 -14.32 13.43
C GLY A 27 -8.02 -14.87 13.07
N LEU A 28 -8.67 -14.32 12.05
CA LEU A 28 -9.97 -14.78 11.54
C LEU A 28 -9.84 -15.79 10.40
N TYR A 29 -8.76 -15.71 9.62
CA TYR A 29 -8.49 -16.56 8.47
C TYR A 29 -7.20 -17.36 8.67
N PRO A 30 -7.24 -18.51 9.37
CA PRO A 30 -6.03 -19.24 9.78
C PRO A 30 -5.26 -19.88 8.61
N ASN A 31 -5.88 -19.99 7.43
CA ASN A 31 -5.25 -20.53 6.22
C ASN A 31 -4.40 -19.47 5.47
N VAL A 32 -4.31 -18.25 5.98
CA VAL A 32 -3.46 -17.20 5.41
C VAL A 32 -2.01 -17.49 5.78
N ASN A 33 -1.13 -17.50 4.79
CA ASN A 33 0.30 -17.55 5.03
C ASN A 33 0.74 -16.18 5.58
N GLN A 34 0.96 -16.12 6.89
CA GLN A 34 1.32 -14.89 7.59
C GLN A 34 2.68 -14.35 7.14
N ASP A 35 3.64 -15.23 6.85
CA ASP A 35 4.99 -14.83 6.44
C ASP A 35 4.96 -14.13 5.08
N LEU A 36 4.24 -14.69 4.09
CA LEU A 36 4.05 -14.08 2.79
C LEU A 36 3.25 -12.77 2.86
N LEU A 37 2.18 -12.73 3.66
CA LEU A 37 1.38 -11.53 3.84
C LEU A 37 2.21 -10.40 4.47
N TYR A 38 2.93 -10.68 5.56
CA TYR A 38 3.74 -9.67 6.24
C TYR A 38 4.93 -9.25 5.39
N ALA A 39 5.60 -10.17 4.70
CA ALA A 39 6.66 -9.83 3.76
C ALA A 39 6.15 -8.91 2.64
N GLY A 40 5.00 -9.23 2.06
CA GLY A 40 4.32 -8.38 1.08
C GLY A 40 4.07 -6.97 1.63
N ILE A 41 3.47 -6.87 2.82
CA ILE A 41 3.13 -5.57 3.43
C ILE A 41 4.38 -4.74 3.73
N ILE A 42 5.45 -5.36 4.23
CA ILE A 42 6.69 -4.64 4.55
C ILE A 42 7.35 -4.11 3.27
N LEU A 43 7.25 -4.85 2.17
CA LEU A 43 8.00 -4.57 0.95
C LEU A 43 7.22 -3.79 -0.11
N HIS A 44 5.88 -3.85 -0.16
CA HIS A 44 5.08 -3.38 -1.32
C HIS A 44 5.44 -1.97 -1.81
N ASP A 45 5.71 -1.06 -0.87
CA ASP A 45 5.99 0.35 -1.15
C ASP A 45 7.46 0.74 -0.97
N ILE A 46 8.36 -0.18 -0.62
CA ILE A 46 9.77 0.18 -0.36
C ILE A 46 10.44 0.78 -1.60
N GLY A 47 9.97 0.45 -2.81
CA GLY A 47 10.44 1.06 -4.06
C GLY A 47 10.26 2.58 -4.10
N LYS A 48 9.38 3.18 -3.27
CA LYS A 48 9.19 4.63 -3.15
C LYS A 48 10.46 5.37 -2.74
N VAL A 49 11.39 4.69 -2.05
CA VAL A 49 12.69 5.28 -1.65
C VAL A 49 13.63 5.49 -2.84
N LYS A 50 13.40 4.81 -3.97
CA LYS A 50 14.11 5.00 -5.24
C LYS A 50 13.27 5.79 -6.25
N GLU A 51 11.95 5.69 -6.18
CA GLU A 51 11.01 6.44 -7.03
C GLU A 51 11.09 7.96 -6.77
N LEU A 52 11.38 8.38 -5.53
CA LEU A 52 11.38 9.77 -5.09
C LEU A 52 12.79 10.24 -4.69
N SER A 53 13.14 11.50 -5.01
CA SER A 53 14.49 12.07 -4.87
C SER A 53 14.98 12.36 -3.44
N GLY A 54 14.14 12.18 -2.41
CA GLY A 54 14.49 12.42 -1.01
C GLY A 54 13.28 12.81 -0.16
N PRO A 55 13.43 13.08 1.14
CA PRO A 55 12.29 13.38 2.04
C PRO A 55 11.85 14.86 2.02
N VAL A 56 12.61 15.75 1.40
CA VAL A 56 12.34 17.20 1.37
C VAL A 56 12.22 17.66 -0.08
N SER A 57 11.12 18.34 -0.43
CA SER A 57 10.86 18.80 -1.80
C SER A 57 10.95 17.67 -2.85
N THR A 58 10.26 16.56 -2.55
CA THR A 58 10.22 15.33 -3.35
C THR A 58 9.91 15.59 -4.82
N THR A 59 10.76 15.08 -5.70
CA THR A 59 10.51 14.95 -7.14
C THR A 59 10.66 13.49 -7.54
N TYR A 60 9.97 13.07 -8.60
CA TYR A 60 10.18 11.74 -9.17
C TYR A 60 11.57 11.65 -9.80
N THR A 61 12.27 10.54 -9.54
CA THR A 61 13.52 10.21 -10.23
C THR A 61 13.25 9.81 -11.68
N LEU A 62 14.29 9.66 -12.51
CA LEU A 62 14.12 9.13 -13.87
C LEU A 62 13.48 7.74 -13.84
N GLU A 63 13.98 6.87 -12.96
CA GLU A 63 13.46 5.53 -12.74
C GLU A 63 12.03 5.58 -12.19
N GLY A 64 11.75 6.47 -11.24
CA GLY A 64 10.41 6.66 -10.71
C GLY A 64 9.39 7.08 -11.76
N ASN A 65 9.76 7.98 -12.68
CA ASN A 65 8.87 8.42 -13.77
C ASN A 65 8.64 7.35 -14.83
N LEU A 66 9.65 6.54 -15.15
CA LEU A 66 9.59 5.59 -16.28
C LEU A 66 9.17 4.17 -15.87
N ILE A 67 9.50 3.76 -14.64
CA ILE A 67 9.39 2.37 -14.17
C ILE A 67 8.37 2.24 -13.04
N GLY A 68 8.42 3.17 -12.07
CA GLY A 68 7.54 3.19 -10.90
C GLY A 68 7.91 2.17 -9.80
N HIS A 69 7.55 2.47 -8.55
CA HIS A 69 8.00 1.73 -7.37
C HIS A 69 7.66 0.23 -7.37
N ILE A 70 6.53 -0.18 -7.96
CA ILE A 70 6.13 -1.60 -8.06
C ILE A 70 7.18 -2.42 -8.81
N SER A 71 7.54 -1.95 -10.01
CA SER A 71 8.50 -2.64 -10.87
C SER A 71 9.89 -2.59 -10.24
N ILE A 72 10.25 -1.45 -9.63
CA ILE A 72 11.52 -1.28 -8.91
C ILE A 72 11.66 -2.30 -7.78
N VAL A 73 10.66 -2.44 -6.89
CA VAL A 73 10.79 -3.39 -5.76
C VAL A 73 10.87 -4.85 -6.24
N VAL A 74 10.15 -5.20 -7.30
CA VAL A 74 10.17 -6.56 -7.86
C VAL A 74 11.54 -6.90 -8.45
N GLU A 75 12.18 -5.93 -9.10
CA GLU A 75 13.56 -6.07 -9.57
C GLU A 75 14.53 -6.28 -8.40
N GLU A 76 14.41 -5.48 -7.33
CA GLU A 76 15.27 -5.60 -6.15
C GLU A 76 15.12 -6.94 -5.43
N VAL A 77 13.89 -7.42 -5.24
CA VAL A 77 13.63 -8.76 -4.69
C VAL A 77 14.26 -9.84 -5.57
N GLY A 78 14.23 -9.66 -6.89
CA GLY A 78 14.90 -10.57 -7.82
C GLY A 78 16.41 -10.61 -7.66
N LYS A 79 17.06 -9.45 -7.59
CA LYS A 79 18.52 -9.34 -7.38
C LYS A 79 18.94 -9.98 -6.06
N VAL A 80 18.24 -9.66 -4.97
CA VAL A 80 18.55 -10.22 -3.64
C VAL A 80 18.36 -11.73 -3.61
N ALA A 81 17.33 -12.27 -4.26
CA ALA A 81 17.14 -13.71 -4.36
C ALA A 81 18.30 -14.40 -5.11
N GLU A 82 18.76 -13.80 -6.23
CA GLU A 82 19.91 -14.29 -6.98
C GLU A 82 21.22 -14.23 -6.16
N GLU A 83 21.48 -13.11 -5.49
CA GLU A 83 22.65 -12.94 -4.60
C GLU A 83 22.69 -13.97 -3.47
N LEU A 84 21.52 -14.34 -2.94
CA LEU A 84 21.38 -15.35 -1.89
C LEU A 84 21.33 -16.79 -2.42
N GLY A 85 21.31 -16.98 -3.74
CA GLY A 85 21.15 -18.30 -4.37
C GLY A 85 19.79 -18.96 -4.11
N ILE A 86 18.74 -18.15 -3.91
CA ILE A 86 17.38 -18.62 -3.64
C ILE A 86 16.60 -18.66 -4.96
N ASP A 87 16.43 -19.87 -5.49
CA ASP A 87 15.57 -20.15 -6.63
C ASP A 87 14.40 -21.04 -6.18
N SER A 88 13.27 -20.39 -5.86
CA SER A 88 12.13 -21.05 -5.22
C SER A 88 10.79 -20.43 -5.65
N GLU A 89 9.71 -21.19 -5.48
CA GLU A 89 8.35 -20.74 -5.81
C GLU A 89 7.96 -19.52 -4.97
N GLU A 90 8.43 -19.46 -3.72
CA GLU A 90 8.19 -18.38 -2.78
C GLU A 90 8.67 -17.03 -3.31
N VAL A 91 9.80 -16.98 -4.03
CA VAL A 91 10.29 -15.75 -4.67
C VAL A 91 9.34 -15.29 -5.76
N VAL A 92 8.81 -16.22 -6.57
CA VAL A 92 7.85 -15.92 -7.63
C VAL A 92 6.53 -15.42 -7.04
N ILE A 93 6.04 -16.08 -5.99
CA ILE A 93 4.81 -15.68 -5.29
C ILE A 93 4.98 -14.31 -4.63
N LEU A 94 6.10 -14.05 -3.96
CA LEU A 94 6.36 -12.75 -3.34
C LEU A 94 6.40 -11.65 -4.41
N LYS A 95 7.10 -11.86 -5.52
CA LYS A 95 7.08 -10.92 -6.66
C LYS A 95 5.65 -10.68 -7.16
N HIS A 96 4.82 -11.72 -7.27
CA HIS A 96 3.41 -11.57 -7.65
C HIS A 96 2.61 -10.75 -6.64
N ILE A 97 2.78 -10.99 -5.34
CA ILE A 97 2.15 -10.20 -4.27
C ILE A 97 2.48 -8.71 -4.42
N LEU A 98 3.76 -8.39 -4.65
CA LEU A 98 4.21 -7.00 -4.84
C LEU A 98 3.70 -6.40 -6.15
N LEU A 99 3.71 -7.15 -7.25
CA LEU A 99 3.18 -6.68 -8.55
C LEU A 99 1.68 -6.39 -8.51
N ALA A 100 0.92 -7.21 -7.78
CA ALA A 100 -0.53 -7.21 -7.80
C ALA A 100 -1.18 -6.32 -6.73
N HIS A 101 -0.40 -5.66 -5.87
CA HIS A 101 -0.95 -5.02 -4.66
C HIS A 101 -1.91 -3.85 -4.92
N HIS A 102 -1.77 -3.14 -6.04
CA HIS A 102 -2.75 -2.13 -6.45
C HIS A 102 -4.02 -2.76 -7.07
N GLY A 103 -4.15 -4.08 -7.17
CA GLY A 103 -5.40 -4.75 -7.51
C GLY A 103 -5.77 -4.78 -9.00
N LYS A 104 -5.52 -3.69 -9.73
CA LYS A 104 -5.97 -3.51 -11.12
C LYS A 104 -4.92 -2.84 -12.01
N GLY A 105 -5.01 -3.12 -13.31
CA GLY A 105 -4.20 -2.48 -14.34
C GLY A 105 -4.32 -0.95 -14.34
N GLU A 106 -5.54 -0.43 -14.18
CA GLU A 106 -5.80 1.01 -14.09
C GLU A 106 -5.16 1.69 -12.87
N TRP A 107 -4.78 0.93 -11.84
CA TRP A 107 -4.07 1.43 -10.65
C TRP A 107 -2.56 1.14 -10.71
N GLY A 108 -2.06 0.56 -11.80
CA GLY A 108 -0.63 0.33 -12.03
C GLY A 108 -0.17 -1.10 -11.79
N SER A 109 -1.04 -2.02 -11.35
CA SER A 109 -0.68 -3.44 -11.20
C SER A 109 -0.73 -4.18 -12.54
N PRO A 110 0.36 -4.84 -12.99
CA PRO A 110 0.36 -5.57 -14.26
C PRO A 110 -0.58 -6.78 -14.29
N LYS A 111 -0.91 -7.33 -13.12
CA LYS A 111 -1.83 -8.46 -12.91
C LYS A 111 -2.70 -8.19 -11.69
N PRO A 112 -3.94 -8.70 -11.65
CA PRO A 112 -4.74 -8.67 -10.44
C PRO A 112 -4.13 -9.61 -9.38
N PRO A 113 -4.59 -9.54 -8.11
CA PRO A 113 -4.26 -10.53 -7.11
C PRO A 113 -4.74 -11.92 -7.56
N LEU A 114 -3.84 -12.90 -7.49
CA LEU A 114 -4.10 -14.29 -7.93
C LEU A 114 -3.77 -15.31 -6.83
N VAL A 115 -3.32 -14.82 -5.67
CA VAL A 115 -3.06 -15.60 -4.46
C VAL A 115 -3.71 -14.87 -3.28
N ARG A 116 -4.08 -15.64 -2.24
CA ARG A 116 -4.86 -15.13 -1.10
C ARG A 116 -4.17 -13.96 -0.42
N GLU A 117 -2.85 -14.05 -0.24
CA GLU A 117 -2.04 -13.05 0.45
C GLU A 117 -1.98 -11.74 -0.34
N ALA A 118 -1.94 -11.81 -1.68
CA ALA A 118 -2.00 -10.62 -2.54
C ALA A 118 -3.36 -9.93 -2.46
N GLU A 119 -4.46 -10.72 -2.44
CA GLU A 119 -5.82 -10.17 -2.32
C GLU A 119 -5.99 -9.47 -0.97
N ILE A 120 -5.56 -10.12 0.11
CA ILE A 120 -5.63 -9.54 1.45
C ILE A 120 -4.79 -8.26 1.54
N LEU A 121 -3.56 -8.29 1.03
CA LEU A 121 -2.69 -7.12 1.04
C LEU A 121 -3.34 -5.94 0.29
N HIS A 122 -3.87 -6.18 -0.92
CA HIS A 122 -4.58 -5.17 -1.70
C HIS A 122 -5.72 -4.52 -0.91
N GLN A 123 -6.54 -5.33 -0.26
CA GLN A 123 -7.68 -4.85 0.52
C GLN A 123 -7.22 -4.09 1.76
N ILE A 124 -6.16 -4.53 2.43
CA ILE A 124 -5.58 -3.85 3.60
C ILE A 124 -5.03 -2.48 3.20
N ASP A 125 -4.25 -2.40 2.12
CA ASP A 125 -3.67 -1.15 1.62
C ASP A 125 -4.78 -0.14 1.29
N ASN A 126 -5.75 -0.55 0.49
CA ASN A 126 -6.88 0.30 0.11
C ASN A 126 -7.73 0.73 1.33
N PHE A 127 -7.92 -0.15 2.31
CA PHE A 127 -8.64 0.17 3.53
C PHE A 127 -7.89 1.19 4.40
N ASP A 128 -6.59 0.98 4.65
CA ASP A 128 -5.76 1.92 5.42
C ASP A 128 -5.75 3.30 4.77
N ALA A 129 -5.50 3.34 3.45
CA ALA A 129 -5.52 4.56 2.67
C ALA A 129 -6.87 5.28 2.77
N THR A 130 -7.97 4.53 2.68
CA THR A 130 -9.33 5.06 2.78
C THR A 130 -9.58 5.68 4.14
N MET A 131 -9.28 4.95 5.22
CA MET A 131 -9.51 5.43 6.58
C MET A 131 -8.69 6.68 6.90
N VAL A 132 -7.41 6.71 6.49
CA VAL A 132 -6.53 7.87 6.72
C VAL A 132 -7.03 9.11 5.97
N MET A 133 -7.50 8.95 4.73
CA MET A 133 -8.09 10.05 3.96
C MET A 133 -9.40 10.55 4.59
N MET A 134 -10.26 9.64 5.04
CA MET A 134 -11.51 9.99 5.73
C MET A 134 -11.25 10.71 7.05
N ASP A 135 -10.37 10.18 7.90
CA ASP A 135 -10.01 10.76 9.20
C ASP A 135 -9.44 12.17 9.03
N LYS A 136 -8.58 12.38 8.03
CA LYS A 136 -8.04 13.71 7.72
C LYS A 136 -9.15 14.69 7.33
N ALA A 137 -10.09 14.28 6.48
CA ALA A 137 -11.20 15.12 6.06
C ALA A 137 -12.17 15.45 7.23
N LEU A 138 -12.55 14.43 8.01
CA LEU A 138 -13.50 14.55 9.12
C LEU A 138 -12.92 15.34 10.31
N ARG A 139 -11.59 15.29 10.53
CA ARG A 139 -10.92 16.07 11.58
C ARG A 139 -11.14 17.57 11.43
N HIS A 140 -11.24 18.07 10.20
CA HIS A 140 -11.44 19.50 9.90
C HIS A 140 -12.92 19.89 9.69
N THR A 141 -13.83 18.94 9.84
CA THR A 141 -15.28 19.15 9.64
C THR A 141 -15.97 19.32 11.00
N LYS A 142 -16.95 20.23 11.07
CA LYS A 142 -17.75 20.39 12.30
C LYS A 142 -18.79 19.27 12.41
N PRO A 143 -19.13 18.82 13.64
CA PRO A 143 -20.24 17.89 13.81
C PRO A 143 -21.52 18.46 13.21
N GLY A 144 -22.26 17.63 12.47
CA GLY A 144 -23.46 18.05 11.75
C GLY A 144 -23.22 18.55 10.32
N GLU A 145 -21.97 18.60 9.85
CA GLU A 145 -21.62 19.10 8.52
C GLU A 145 -20.95 18.00 7.65
N PHE A 146 -20.88 18.27 6.35
CA PHE A 146 -20.13 17.44 5.40
C PHE A 146 -18.71 17.98 5.20
N THR A 147 -17.77 17.07 4.95
CA THR A 147 -16.43 17.41 4.47
C THR A 147 -16.51 18.06 3.09
N GLU A 148 -15.42 18.72 2.66
CA GLU A 148 -15.19 18.92 1.23
C GLU A 148 -15.09 17.57 0.49
N ARG A 149 -15.24 17.59 -0.84
CA ARG A 149 -15.10 16.37 -1.65
C ARG A 149 -13.67 15.86 -1.63
N VAL A 150 -13.51 14.58 -1.33
CA VAL A 150 -12.19 13.92 -1.26
C VAL A 150 -11.92 13.23 -2.60
N PHE A 151 -11.03 13.82 -3.41
CA PHE A 151 -10.71 13.31 -4.75
C PHE A 151 -10.29 11.83 -4.75
N GLY A 152 -9.47 11.41 -3.77
CA GLY A 152 -9.00 10.02 -3.64
C GLY A 152 -10.06 9.01 -3.20
N LEU A 153 -11.29 9.46 -2.90
CA LEU A 153 -12.41 8.63 -2.44
C LEU A 153 -13.64 8.81 -3.35
N ASP A 154 -13.42 8.74 -4.66
CA ASP A 154 -14.44 8.92 -5.70
C ASP A 154 -15.13 10.29 -5.65
N ASN A 155 -14.38 11.31 -5.21
CA ASN A 155 -14.87 12.68 -5.08
C ASN A 155 -16.11 12.79 -4.15
N ARG A 156 -16.25 11.85 -3.21
CA ARG A 156 -17.34 11.84 -2.22
C ARG A 156 -17.10 12.86 -1.11
N ALA A 157 -18.18 13.35 -0.53
CA ALA A 157 -18.19 14.12 0.72
C ALA A 157 -18.72 13.23 1.85
N PHE A 158 -18.15 13.35 3.04
CA PHE A 158 -18.47 12.51 4.19
C PHE A 158 -19.11 13.35 5.29
N TYR A 159 -20.14 12.79 5.94
CA TYR A 159 -20.84 13.48 7.03
C TYR A 159 -20.14 13.21 8.37
N LYS A 160 -20.01 14.24 9.22
CA LYS A 160 -19.54 14.08 10.59
C LYS A 160 -20.72 14.04 11.56
N PRO A 161 -21.01 12.89 12.20
CA PRO A 161 -22.09 12.79 13.16
C PRO A 161 -21.94 13.74 14.36
N THR A 162 -23.06 14.07 14.99
CA THR A 162 -23.10 14.93 16.20
C THR A 162 -22.89 14.18 17.51
N PHE A 163 -22.77 12.85 17.44
CA PHE A 163 -22.69 11.94 18.59
C PHE A 163 -21.37 11.15 18.65
N GLU A 164 -20.42 11.50 17.77
CA GLU A 164 -19.03 11.00 17.79
C GLU A 164 -18.11 11.90 18.62
#